data_AF-A0A0H2S6H3-F1
#
_entry.id   AF-A0A0H2S6H3-F1
#
_cell.length_a   1.000
_cell.length_b   1.000
_cell.length_c   1.000
_cell.angle_alpha   90.00
_cell.angle_beta   90.00
_cell.angle_gamma   90.00
#
_symmetry.space_group_name_H-M   'P 1'
#
loop_
_entity.id
_entity.type
_entity.pdbx_description
1 polymer ?
#
loop_
_entity_poly.entity_id
_entity_poly.type
_entity_poly.pdbx_seq_one_letter_code
_entity_poly.pdbx_strand_id
1 'polypeptide(L)'
;MSEPPGRLLRLVTGPNSRAVGVRKRRFYGRRKPLGMLEKLLSIPLDIFFNILKYLGPVDLLSLARSCGALHEVLVTRQMKGVWKACLDAHNVPPLPDNIPINEVQLAAMLFENSCQACGAQALKNHFHDTLLVRLCLGCLEYK
;
A
#
# COMPACT_ATOMS: atom_id res chain seq x y z
N MET A 1 -18.87 -29.70 0.16
CA MET A 1 -17.54 -29.17 -0.17
C MET A 1 -17.66 -27.70 -0.47
N SER A 2 -17.24 -26.82 0.44
CA SER A 2 -17.23 -25.37 0.21
C SER A 2 -15.93 -24.99 -0.49
N GLU A 3 -16.03 -24.58 -1.75
CA GLU A 3 -14.88 -24.06 -2.50
C GLU A 3 -14.26 -22.86 -1.76
N PRO A 4 -12.92 -22.79 -1.63
CA PRO A 4 -12.30 -21.63 -1.04
C PRO A 4 -12.54 -20.42 -1.96
N PRO A 5 -12.96 -19.26 -1.44
CA PRO A 5 -13.19 -18.08 -2.25
C PRO A 5 -11.92 -17.70 -3.00
N GLY A 6 -12.08 -17.38 -4.30
CA GLY A 6 -10.99 -17.04 -5.20
C GLY A 6 -10.10 -15.90 -4.70
N ARG A 7 -8.83 -15.91 -5.13
CA ARG A 7 -7.82 -14.91 -4.71
C ARG A 7 -8.17 -13.48 -5.13
N LEU A 8 -8.98 -13.30 -6.17
CA LEU A 8 -9.45 -12.01 -6.66
C LEU A 8 -10.39 -11.31 -5.67
N LEU A 9 -11.06 -12.04 -4.77
CA LEU A 9 -11.90 -11.45 -3.71
C LEU A 9 -11.09 -10.64 -2.67
N ARG A 10 -9.75 -10.71 -2.68
CA ARG A 10 -8.92 -9.78 -1.89
C ARG A 10 -8.79 -8.40 -2.53
N LEU A 11 -8.90 -8.30 -3.86
CA LEU A 11 -8.84 -7.02 -4.59
C LEU A 11 -10.17 -6.28 -4.53
N VAL A 12 -11.27 -7.04 -4.56
CA VAL A 12 -12.59 -6.48 -4.31
C VAL A 12 -12.56 -6.01 -2.86
N THR A 13 -12.56 -4.71 -2.59
CA THR A 13 -12.90 -4.14 -1.28
C THR A 13 -14.37 -3.73 -1.31
N GLY A 14 -15.25 -4.72 -1.44
CA GLY A 14 -16.69 -4.54 -1.27
C GLY A 14 -17.09 -4.86 0.18
N PRO A 15 -18.30 -4.48 0.60
CA PRO A 15 -18.82 -4.81 1.93
C PRO A 15 -18.83 -6.32 2.24
N ASN A 16 -18.78 -7.17 1.20
CA ASN A 16 -18.78 -8.64 1.31
C ASN A 16 -17.39 -9.29 1.17
N SER A 17 -16.31 -8.52 1.10
CA SER A 17 -14.97 -9.05 0.90
C SER A 17 -14.42 -9.70 2.16
N ARG A 18 -13.84 -10.90 2.05
CA ARG A 18 -13.18 -11.58 3.19
C ARG A 18 -12.04 -10.77 3.84
N ALA A 19 -11.50 -9.75 3.16
CA ALA A 19 -10.57 -8.78 3.74
C ALA A 19 -11.21 -7.94 4.87
N VAL A 20 -12.54 -7.71 4.83
CA VAL A 20 -13.31 -7.09 5.93
C VAL A 20 -13.42 -8.03 7.12
N GLY A 21 -13.35 -9.34 6.88
CA GLY A 21 -13.35 -10.41 7.88
C GLY A 21 -11.98 -10.69 8.50
N VAL A 22 -11.03 -9.74 8.50
CA VAL A 22 -9.90 -9.82 9.43
C VAL A 22 -10.52 -9.69 10.82
N ARG A 23 -10.76 -10.83 11.49
CA ARG A 23 -10.96 -10.86 12.94
C ARG A 23 -9.83 -10.01 13.51
N LYS A 24 -10.15 -8.81 13.99
CA LYS A 24 -9.24 -8.03 14.84
C LYS A 24 -8.89 -8.98 15.97
N ARG A 25 -7.74 -9.65 15.87
CA ARG A 25 -7.15 -10.31 17.03
C ARG A 25 -7.03 -9.16 18.02
N ARG A 26 -7.86 -9.17 19.07
CA ARG A 26 -7.67 -8.27 20.19
C ARG A 26 -6.31 -8.65 20.74
N PHE A 27 -5.28 -7.95 20.30
CA PHE A 27 -3.96 -8.02 20.90
C PHE A 27 -4.12 -7.43 22.29
N TYR A 28 -4.50 -8.28 23.25
CA TYR A 28 -4.30 -8.05 24.68
C TYR A 28 -2.82 -8.20 25.06
N GLY A 29 -1.92 -8.26 24.06
CA GLY A 29 -0.50 -8.05 24.27
C GLY A 29 -0.26 -6.56 24.42
N ARG A 30 0.26 -6.17 25.60
CA ARG A 30 0.94 -4.89 25.86
C ARG A 30 1.60 -4.44 24.56
N ARG A 31 1.20 -3.30 23.98
CA ARG A 31 1.94 -2.69 22.86
C ARG A 31 3.37 -2.59 23.36
N LYS A 32 4.29 -3.39 22.78
CA LYS A 32 5.71 -3.19 23.06
C LYS A 32 5.97 -1.74 22.68
N PRO A 33 6.60 -0.94 23.55
CA PRO A 33 6.94 0.42 23.17
C PRO A 33 7.69 0.35 21.84
N LEU A 34 7.37 1.21 20.89
CA LEU A 34 8.04 1.24 19.58
C LEU A 34 9.54 1.58 19.74
N GLY A 35 10.01 1.78 20.98
CA GLY A 35 11.39 1.93 21.36
C GLY A 35 11.96 3.19 20.74
N MET A 36 13.07 3.04 20.03
CA MET A 36 13.72 4.16 19.34
C MET A 36 12.81 4.81 18.27
N LEU A 37 11.80 4.09 17.75
CA LEU A 37 10.83 4.63 16.78
C LEU A 37 9.74 5.50 17.43
N GLU A 38 9.46 5.36 18.74
CA GLU A 38 8.53 6.29 19.42
C GLU A 38 9.09 7.70 19.39
N LYS A 39 10.41 7.84 19.54
CA LYS A 39 11.08 9.13 19.45
C LYS A 39 10.97 9.72 18.05
N LEU A 40 11.02 8.89 17.01
CA LEU A 40 10.87 9.33 15.62
C LEU A 40 9.42 9.74 15.30
N LEU A 41 8.43 8.99 15.81
CA LEU A 41 7.01 9.31 15.70
C LEU A 41 6.56 10.48 16.61
N SER A 42 7.35 10.82 17.63
CA SER A 42 7.11 11.99 18.49
C SER A 42 7.57 13.31 17.88
N ILE A 43 8.32 13.27 16.78
CA ILE A 43 8.72 14.46 16.02
C ILE A 43 7.47 15.05 15.35
N PRO A 44 7.34 16.39 15.26
CA PRO A 44 6.29 17.03 14.48
C PRO A 44 6.22 16.45 13.07
N LEU A 45 5.01 16.14 12.61
CA LEU A 45 4.79 15.54 11.31
C LEU A 45 5.50 16.33 10.20
N ASP A 46 5.53 17.67 10.25
CA ASP A 46 6.15 18.52 9.22
C ASP A 46 7.63 18.25 8.98
N ILE A 47 8.39 17.90 10.03
CA ILE A 47 9.80 17.52 9.88
C ILE A 47 9.89 16.13 9.25
N PHE A 48 9.01 15.22 9.66
CA PHE A 48 8.91 13.90 9.08
C PHE A 48 8.57 13.97 7.57
N PHE A 49 7.61 14.83 7.20
CA PHE A 49 7.26 15.18 5.83
C PHE A 49 8.47 15.62 5.01
N ASN A 50 9.28 16.53 5.56
CA ASN A 50 10.49 17.02 4.87
C ASN A 50 11.51 15.91 4.62
N ILE A 51 11.69 14.99 5.56
CA ILE A 51 12.60 13.84 5.38
C ILE A 51 12.06 12.91 4.28
N LEU A 52 10.77 12.56 4.37
CA LEU A 52 10.12 11.63 3.45
C LEU A 52 10.10 12.13 2.00
N LYS A 53 10.10 13.44 1.77
CA LYS A 53 10.14 14.03 0.43
C LYS A 53 11.40 13.66 -0.36
N TYR A 54 12.50 13.33 0.34
CA TYR A 54 13.75 12.91 -0.30
C TYR A 54 13.84 11.40 -0.54
N LEU A 55 12.87 10.61 -0.06
CA LEU A 55 12.85 9.17 -0.26
C LEU A 55 12.24 8.83 -1.63
N GLY A 56 12.75 7.75 -2.23
CA GLY A 56 12.15 7.16 -3.43
C GLY A 56 10.83 6.45 -3.12
N PRO A 57 10.02 6.14 -4.16
CA PRO A 57 8.70 5.55 -4.00
C PRO A 57 8.78 4.13 -3.46
N VAL A 58 9.83 3.38 -3.83
CA VAL A 58 10.11 2.03 -3.31
C VAL A 58 10.41 2.09 -1.81
N ASP A 59 11.21 3.07 -1.38
CA ASP A 59 11.59 3.24 0.03
C ASP A 59 10.40 3.67 0.88
N LEU A 60 9.59 4.60 0.37
CA LEU A 60 8.33 5.02 1.00
C LEU A 60 7.36 3.85 1.18
N LEU A 61 7.18 3.01 0.16
CA LEU A 61 6.34 1.81 0.25
C LEU A 61 6.89 0.80 1.25
N SER A 62 8.21 0.62 1.27
CA SER A 62 8.89 -0.30 2.19
C SER A 62 8.76 0.20 3.64
N LEU A 63 8.90 1.51 3.85
CA LEU A 63 8.71 2.18 5.13
C LEU A 63 7.27 2.00 5.64
N ALA A 64 6.28 2.23 4.76
CA ALA A 64 4.87 2.01 5.08
C ALA A 64 4.57 0.57 5.51
N ARG A 65 5.31 -0.43 5.00
CA ARG A 65 5.10 -1.83 5.38
C ARG A 65 5.89 -2.28 6.59
N SER A 66 6.99 -1.60 6.89
CA SER A 66 7.87 -1.95 7.99
C SER A 66 7.22 -1.76 9.37
N CYS A 67 6.35 -0.76 9.51
CA CYS A 67 5.73 -0.40 10.78
C CYS A 67 4.27 0.01 10.58
N GLY A 68 3.36 -0.58 11.35
CA GLY A 68 1.93 -0.24 11.29
C GLY A 68 1.62 1.23 11.64
N ALA A 69 2.39 1.84 12.55
CA ALA A 69 2.22 3.26 12.88
C ALA A 69 2.65 4.16 11.71
N LEU A 70 3.74 3.82 11.02
CA LEU A 70 4.18 4.55 9.82
C LEU A 70 3.21 4.36 8.66
N HIS A 71 2.66 3.15 8.51
CA HIS A 71 1.60 2.88 7.54
C HIS A 71 0.41 3.83 7.72
N GLU A 72 -0.09 3.95 8.96
CA GLU A 72 -1.23 4.82 9.28
C GLU A 72 -0.95 6.28 8.92
N VAL A 73 0.27 6.77 9.19
CA VAL A 73 0.68 8.12 8.83
C VAL A 73 0.81 8.29 7.31
N LEU A 74 1.56 7.41 6.65
CA LEU A 74 1.89 7.49 5.22
C LEU A 74 0.69 7.34 4.29
N VAL A 75 -0.35 6.60 4.71
CA VAL A 75 -1.57 6.39 3.92
C VAL A 75 -2.60 7.50 4.17
N THR A 76 -2.38 8.38 5.15
CA THR A 76 -3.30 9.49 5.45
C THR A 76 -3.27 10.56 4.35
N ARG A 77 -4.39 11.25 4.13
CA ARG A 77 -4.53 12.34 3.14
C ARG A 77 -3.51 13.46 3.30
N GLN A 78 -3.00 13.69 4.52
CA GLN A 78 -1.96 14.68 4.78
C GLN A 78 -0.66 14.34 4.03
N MET A 79 -0.33 13.04 3.91
CA MET A 79 0.86 12.54 3.20
C MET A 79 0.74 12.57 1.67
N LYS A 80 -0.43 12.95 1.13
CA LYS A 80 -0.68 13.08 -0.32
C LYS A 80 0.37 13.94 -1.02
N GLY A 81 0.77 15.05 -0.40
CA GLY A 81 1.79 15.96 -0.95
C GLY A 81 3.17 15.30 -1.11
N VAL A 82 3.56 14.44 -0.17
CA VAL A 82 4.83 13.70 -0.23
C VAL A 82 4.82 12.71 -1.38
N TRP A 83 3.75 11.91 -1.48
CA TRP A 83 3.63 10.94 -2.55
C TRP A 83 3.61 11.61 -3.93
N LYS A 84 2.90 12.73 -4.08
CA LYS A 84 2.93 13.51 -5.33
C LYS A 84 4.33 14.02 -5.66
N ALA A 85 5.03 14.63 -4.70
CA ALA A 85 6.39 15.12 -4.92
C ALA A 85 7.37 14.00 -5.27
N CYS A 86 7.24 12.85 -4.63
CA CYS A 86 8.03 11.66 -4.90
C CYS A 86 7.75 11.13 -6.32
N LEU A 87 6.48 10.97 -6.69
CA LEU A 87 6.07 10.50 -8.01
C LEU A 87 6.53 11.46 -9.13
N ASP A 88 6.39 12.77 -8.92
CA ASP A 88 6.83 13.81 -9.86
C ASP A 88 8.35 13.77 -10.07
N ALA A 89 9.13 13.60 -9.00
CA ALA A 89 10.59 13.41 -9.08
C ALA A 89 11.00 12.17 -9.89
N HIS A 90 10.10 11.20 -10.05
CA HIS A 90 10.30 10.00 -10.86
C HIS A 90 9.63 10.09 -12.24
N ASN A 91 9.28 11.29 -12.70
CA ASN A 91 8.62 11.56 -14.00
C ASN A 91 7.28 10.83 -14.16
N VAL A 92 6.57 10.56 -13.05
CA VAL A 92 5.23 9.99 -13.09
C VAL A 92 4.23 11.14 -13.26
N PRO A 93 3.38 11.13 -14.31
CA PRO A 93 2.42 12.21 -14.52
C PRO A 93 1.44 12.32 -13.35
N PRO A 94 0.93 13.52 -13.07
CA PRO A 94 -0.07 13.72 -12.03
C PRO A 94 -1.31 12.88 -12.34
N LEU A 95 -1.84 12.26 -11.29
CA LEU A 95 -3.02 11.42 -11.41
C LEU A 95 -4.24 12.30 -11.73
N PRO A 96 -5.00 12.04 -12.81
CA PRO A 96 -6.21 12.80 -13.10
C PRO A 96 -7.29 12.51 -12.06
N ASP A 97 -8.07 13.53 -11.70
CA ASP A 97 -9.07 13.45 -10.62
C ASP A 97 -10.20 12.45 -10.89
N ASN A 98 -10.36 12.03 -12.15
CA ASN A 98 -11.38 11.07 -12.60
C ASN A 98 -11.04 9.61 -12.27
N ILE A 99 -9.82 9.32 -11.81
CA ILE A 99 -9.37 7.96 -11.55
C ILE A 99 -9.51 7.63 -10.06
N PRO A 100 -10.19 6.53 -9.68
CA PRO A 100 -10.41 6.15 -8.28
C PRO A 100 -9.19 5.45 -7.66
N ILE A 101 -7.99 6.01 -7.80
CA ILE A 101 -6.74 5.46 -7.24
C ILE A 101 -6.08 6.52 -6.35
N ASN A 102 -5.47 6.07 -5.25
CA ASN A 102 -4.63 6.91 -4.40
C ASN A 102 -3.16 6.88 -4.84
N GLU A 103 -2.39 7.91 -4.54
CA GLU A 103 -0.96 8.00 -4.91
C GLU A 103 -0.12 6.84 -4.37
N VAL A 104 -0.44 6.36 -3.17
CA VAL A 104 0.20 5.17 -2.58
C VAL A 104 -0.01 3.94 -3.44
N GLN A 105 -1.25 3.77 -3.95
CA GLN A 105 -1.62 2.62 -4.75
C GLN A 105 -1.01 2.74 -6.15
N LEU A 106 -0.91 3.95 -6.71
CA LEU A 106 -0.17 4.22 -7.94
C LEU A 106 1.31 3.88 -7.77
N ALA A 107 1.94 4.32 -6.68
CA ALA A 107 3.34 4.01 -6.39
C ALA A 107 3.55 2.49 -6.28
N ALA A 108 2.67 1.78 -5.57
CA ALA A 108 2.73 0.33 -5.48
C ALA A 108 2.57 -0.33 -6.86
N MET A 109 1.68 0.17 -7.71
CA MET A 109 1.50 -0.38 -9.06
C MET A 109 2.67 -0.14 -9.99
N LEU A 110 3.39 0.98 -9.87
CA LEU A 110 4.48 1.34 -10.77
C LEU A 110 5.80 0.72 -10.34
N PHE A 111 6.14 0.84 -9.06
CA PHE A 111 7.48 0.56 -8.56
C PHE A 111 7.64 -0.81 -7.92
N GLU A 112 6.55 -1.51 -7.65
CA GLU A 112 6.61 -2.74 -6.86
C GLU A 112 6.35 -4.00 -7.68
N ASN A 113 7.16 -5.05 -7.49
CA ASN A 113 7.03 -6.32 -8.20
C ASN A 113 6.19 -7.38 -7.44
N SER A 114 5.28 -6.95 -6.58
CA SER A 114 4.35 -7.86 -5.90
C SER A 114 2.96 -7.89 -6.56
N CYS A 115 2.32 -9.05 -6.51
CA CYS A 115 0.93 -9.21 -6.91
C CYS A 115 0.02 -8.68 -5.81
N GLN A 116 -0.88 -7.74 -6.14
CA GLN A 116 -1.79 -7.13 -5.17
C GLN A 116 -2.87 -8.09 -4.66
N ALA A 117 -3.16 -9.17 -5.38
CA ALA A 117 -4.13 -10.18 -4.94
C ALA A 117 -3.53 -11.19 -3.97
N CYS A 118 -2.42 -11.83 -4.34
CA CYS A 118 -1.84 -12.92 -3.54
C CYS A 118 -0.67 -12.49 -2.66
N GLY A 119 -0.06 -11.33 -2.92
CA GLY A 119 1.14 -10.84 -2.23
C GLY A 119 2.44 -11.49 -2.70
N ALA A 120 2.39 -12.41 -3.67
CA ALA A 120 3.60 -13.06 -4.18
C ALA A 120 4.44 -12.09 -5.01
N GLN A 121 5.75 -12.12 -4.82
CA GLN A 121 6.69 -11.51 -5.75
C GLN A 121 6.74 -12.35 -7.01
N ALA A 122 6.59 -11.73 -8.18
CA ALA A 122 6.69 -12.44 -9.45
C ALA A 122 7.62 -11.67 -10.40
N LEU A 123 8.39 -12.44 -11.18
CA LEU A 123 9.29 -11.90 -12.21
C LEU A 123 8.52 -11.16 -13.31
N LYS A 124 7.27 -11.58 -13.58
CA LYS A 124 6.37 -10.97 -14.56
C LYS A 124 5.00 -10.81 -13.91
N ASN A 125 4.73 -9.60 -13.43
CA ASN A 125 3.37 -9.19 -13.13
C ASN A 125 2.83 -8.39 -14.30
N HIS A 126 1.58 -8.63 -14.64
CA HIS A 126 0.87 -7.87 -15.65
C HIS A 126 0.15 -6.71 -14.98
N PHE A 127 0.28 -5.52 -15.59
CA PHE A 127 -0.52 -4.37 -15.23
C PHE A 127 -1.88 -4.52 -15.89
N HIS A 128 -2.94 -4.54 -15.09
CA HIS A 128 -4.29 -4.52 -15.58
C HIS A 128 -4.79 -3.07 -15.57
N ASP A 129 -5.03 -2.53 -16.76
CA ASP A 129 -5.45 -1.15 -17.00
C ASP A 129 -6.89 -0.85 -16.53
N THR A 130 -7.82 -1.78 -16.71
CA THR A 130 -9.22 -1.57 -16.29
C THR A 130 -9.41 -1.66 -14.77
N LEU A 131 -8.77 -2.64 -14.14
CA LEU A 131 -8.85 -2.85 -12.69
C LEU A 131 -7.84 -2.00 -11.93
N LEU A 132 -6.87 -1.41 -12.63
CA LEU A 132 -5.82 -0.58 -12.05
C LEU A 132 -5.13 -1.35 -10.92
N VAL A 133 -4.63 -2.54 -11.25
CA VAL A 133 -3.94 -3.42 -10.30
C VAL A 133 -2.82 -4.19 -10.98
N ARG A 134 -1.82 -4.59 -10.19
CA ARG A 134 -0.72 -5.45 -10.63
C ARG A 134 -0.97 -6.89 -10.17
N LEU A 135 -1.06 -7.82 -11.12
CA LEU A 135 -1.37 -9.23 -10.86
C LEU A 135 -0.33 -10.17 -11.48
N CYS A 136 -0.07 -11.29 -10.80
CA CYS A 136 0.70 -12.38 -11.38
C CYS A 136 -0.17 -13.20 -12.33
N LEU A 137 0.45 -13.91 -13.27
CA LEU A 137 -0.23 -14.80 -14.23
C LEU A 137 -1.22 -15.75 -13.55
N GLY A 138 -0.80 -16.40 -12.46
CA GLY A 138 -1.67 -17.31 -11.73
C GLY A 138 -2.87 -16.66 -11.03
N CYS A 139 -2.88 -15.32 -10.85
CA CYS A 139 -4.06 -14.59 -10.40
C CYS A 139 -4.90 -14.06 -11.55
N LEU A 140 -4.29 -13.83 -12.72
CA LEU A 140 -4.98 -13.39 -13.94
C LEU A 140 -5.76 -14.54 -14.61
N GLU A 141 -5.17 -15.73 -14.63
CA GLU A 141 -5.75 -16.94 -15.25
C GLU A 141 -6.82 -17.61 -14.38
N TYR A 142 -6.89 -17.25 -13.09
CA TYR A 142 -7.86 -17.79 -12.17
C TYR A 142 -9.24 -17.20 -12.45
N LYS A 143 -10.01 -17.86 -13.33
CA LYS A 143 -11.43 -17.61 -13.59
C LYS A 143 -12.31 -18.05 -12.42
#